data_AF-A0A2B4RER7-F1
#
_entry.id   AF-A0A2B4RER7-F1
#
_cell.length_a   1.000
_cell.length_b   1.000
_cell.length_c   1.000
_cell.angle_alpha   90.00
_cell.angle_beta   90.00
_cell.angle_gamma   90.00
#
_symmetry.space_group_name_H-M   'P 1'
#
loop_
_entity.id
_entity.type
_entity.pdbx_description
1 polymer ?
#
loop_
_entity_poly.entity_id
_entity_poly.type
_entity_poly.pdbx_seq_one_letter_code
_entity_poly.pdbx_strand_id
1 'polypeptide(L)'
;MSLSEDRSCPVSPGTVLSVFSLLLYSAGFIRIETKFNNYERRLITVEEFMPQNKMKESRTDLPAAEQVVPTTSGELEIHRRKPSISQSSPFNNSAQISEMLKEIVFSTWKSYQNRGNSNVCPRGRPGPPGRAGPRGDKGRRGRKGSLGLMGPPGKSGKQGVMGPPGMRGENGMKGDMGQPGKPGMPGLKGEPGESISSPKVAITPPKLFVNETNTASLLCSTSGNPTAQISWSKVNGSLPSDRTKVRLDGLIQITEVRTSDSGKYKCVAQNILGKDEKTARLVVRSKPKVSLSFGPTYVEKGKNVTLPKCHVTSFPSAVITWSRMRGELAHSRTVMKDGQLLIIRAQKRDSGLYECKASNILGHDSALTNLGVLDLPRFTINPPAQLDVGKGENISVPCQATGDPQPIITWVKDNSELPVGRSQVRANGTLQMWNVKDEDSGIYICTATSQGLFKTSSLMQLIVTVAKECGPVGVVDKNKIPDAALKASTFFSTDYHPYYGRLNETRGYGGWCAKTKFDRTDYLQVDMGAVLSLCAVATQGARSYSGEWTASYKLHISTDGVTWTTYKESNVEKV
;
A
#
# COMPACT_ATOMS: atom_id res chain seq x y z
N MET A 1 -13.54 27.10 -50.01
CA MET A 1 -14.35 26.08 -50.71
C MET A 1 -14.54 24.89 -49.77
N SER A 2 -15.71 24.26 -49.86
CA SER A 2 -16.38 23.34 -48.91
C SER A 2 -16.97 24.00 -47.66
N LEU A 3 -18.27 23.78 -47.52
CA LEU A 3 -19.31 24.45 -46.75
C LEU A 3 -19.82 23.54 -45.61
N SER A 4 -20.72 24.12 -44.81
CA SER A 4 -21.84 23.49 -44.06
C SER A 4 -21.51 22.86 -42.70
N GLU A 5 -22.33 22.99 -41.66
CA GLU A 5 -23.47 23.83 -41.30
C GLU A 5 -23.77 23.47 -39.81
N ASP A 6 -24.10 24.46 -38.98
CA ASP A 6 -25.28 24.49 -38.11
C ASP A 6 -25.82 23.18 -37.46
N ARG A 7 -25.85 23.10 -36.11
CA ARG A 7 -27.06 23.36 -35.28
C ARG A 7 -27.00 22.84 -33.83
N SER A 8 -27.82 23.57 -33.06
CA SER A 8 -28.20 23.57 -31.65
C SER A 8 -28.83 22.30 -31.05
N CYS A 9 -28.79 22.24 -29.71
CA CYS A 9 -29.45 21.27 -28.80
C CYS A 9 -30.99 21.20 -28.97
N PRO A 10 -31.65 20.11 -28.53
CA PRO A 10 -32.42 20.17 -27.28
C PRO A 10 -32.49 18.86 -26.44
N VAL A 11 -33.16 18.98 -25.29
CA VAL A 11 -33.28 18.04 -24.17
C VAL A 11 -34.67 17.34 -24.14
N SER A 12 -34.69 16.03 -23.82
CA SER A 12 -35.83 15.15 -23.36
C SER A 12 -37.01 14.91 -24.33
N PRO A 13 -38.03 14.02 -24.08
CA PRO A 13 -38.24 12.94 -23.08
C PRO A 13 -38.84 11.61 -23.65
N GLY A 14 -38.86 10.54 -22.84
CA GLY A 14 -40.00 9.63 -22.61
C GLY A 14 -40.60 8.70 -23.70
N THR A 15 -40.72 7.42 -23.30
CA THR A 15 -41.87 6.48 -23.45
C THR A 15 -41.78 5.37 -24.50
N VAL A 16 -42.16 4.13 -24.09
CA VAL A 16 -43.08 3.17 -24.76
C VAL A 16 -42.91 1.78 -24.08
N LEU A 17 -43.80 1.41 -23.13
CA LEU A 17 -44.89 0.39 -23.21
C LEU A 17 -44.40 -1.06 -22.93
N SER A 18 -45.10 -2.04 -22.35
CA SER A 18 -46.41 -2.29 -21.71
C SER A 18 -46.31 -3.74 -21.11
N VAL A 19 -47.08 -4.23 -20.13
CA VAL A 19 -48.38 -4.93 -20.22
C VAL A 19 -48.56 -5.68 -18.87
N PHE A 20 -49.71 -5.54 -18.19
CA PHE A 20 -50.58 -6.66 -17.76
C PHE A 20 -51.73 -6.14 -16.89
N SER A 21 -52.93 -6.23 -17.43
CA SER A 21 -54.23 -6.09 -16.75
C SER A 21 -54.73 -7.48 -16.33
N LEU A 22 -55.52 -7.59 -15.23
CA LEU A 22 -56.80 -8.34 -15.15
C LEU A 22 -57.39 -8.39 -13.71
N LEU A 23 -58.59 -7.79 -13.59
CA LEU A 23 -59.83 -8.16 -12.84
C LEU A 23 -59.86 -8.31 -11.31
N LEU A 24 -60.68 -7.50 -10.63
CA LEU A 24 -62.07 -7.86 -10.24
C LEU A 24 -62.86 -6.66 -9.67
N TYR A 25 -64.16 -6.68 -9.97
CA TYR A 25 -65.16 -5.65 -9.70
C TYR A 25 -65.60 -5.59 -8.23
N SER A 26 -65.75 -4.36 -7.73
CA SER A 26 -66.89 -3.81 -6.95
C SER A 26 -66.46 -2.97 -5.74
N ALA A 27 -67.17 -1.85 -5.59
CA ALA A 27 -67.10 -0.86 -4.51
C ALA A 27 -65.89 0.10 -4.52
N GLY A 28 -65.93 1.06 -5.45
CA GLY A 28 -65.07 2.24 -5.42
C GLY A 28 -65.70 3.37 -4.60
N PHE A 29 -64.93 3.95 -3.68
CA PHE A 29 -64.88 5.37 -3.28
C PHE A 29 -63.58 5.58 -2.50
N ILE A 30 -62.96 6.77 -2.61
CA ILE A 30 -61.67 7.05 -1.95
C ILE A 30 -61.91 7.10 -0.44
N ARG A 31 -60.98 6.52 0.34
CA ARG A 31 -60.98 6.46 1.82
C ARG A 31 -59.60 6.86 2.34
N ILE A 32 -59.49 7.76 3.33
CA ILE A 32 -58.29 7.89 4.17
C ILE A 32 -58.40 6.88 5.28
N GLU A 33 -57.87 5.69 5.06
CA GLU A 33 -57.63 4.78 6.17
C GLU A 33 -56.28 5.11 6.80
N THR A 34 -56.30 5.51 8.07
CA THR A 34 -55.29 5.03 9.01
C THR A 34 -55.86 3.76 9.62
N LYS A 35 -55.46 2.58 9.11
CA LYS A 35 -55.77 1.32 9.77
C LYS A 35 -54.79 1.12 10.92
N PHE A 36 -55.33 1.13 12.14
CA PHE A 36 -54.72 0.47 13.28
C PHE A 36 -54.96 -1.03 13.14
N ASN A 37 -53.89 -1.80 13.04
CA ASN A 37 -53.94 -3.23 13.25
C ASN A 37 -53.81 -3.47 14.77
N ASN A 38 -54.93 -3.58 15.46
CA ASN A 38 -55.00 -4.42 16.66
C ASN A 38 -55.86 -5.63 16.29
N TYR A 39 -55.20 -6.78 16.29
CA TYR A 39 -55.78 -8.08 15.98
C TYR A 39 -57.00 -8.37 16.86
N GLU A 40 -58.14 -8.50 16.18
CA GLU A 40 -59.23 -9.47 16.33
C GLU A 40 -59.77 -9.94 17.70
N ARG A 41 -61.11 -9.87 17.76
CA ARG A 41 -62.13 -10.81 18.33
C ARG A 41 -62.81 -10.46 19.66
N ARG A 42 -64.14 -10.69 19.59
CA ARG A 42 -65.21 -10.77 20.62
C ARG A 42 -65.89 -9.42 20.89
N LEU A 43 -67.21 -9.23 20.81
CA LEU A 43 -68.36 -10.15 20.83
C LEU A 43 -69.60 -9.46 20.23
N ILE A 44 -70.54 -10.30 19.82
CA ILE A 44 -71.88 -10.02 19.30
C ILE A 44 -72.72 -9.19 20.28
N THR A 45 -73.55 -8.30 19.74
CA THR A 45 -74.61 -7.52 20.38
C THR A 45 -75.59 -8.37 21.19
N VAL A 46 -75.87 -7.98 22.44
CA VAL A 46 -77.20 -7.98 23.06
C VAL A 46 -77.25 -6.84 24.07
N GLU A 47 -77.86 -5.71 23.69
CA GLU A 47 -78.61 -4.88 24.64
C GLU A 47 -80.04 -5.41 24.61
N GLU A 48 -80.43 -6.18 25.62
CA GLU A 48 -81.80 -6.28 26.11
C GLU A 48 -81.78 -6.94 27.50
N PHE A 49 -82.60 -6.38 28.40
CA PHE A 49 -82.79 -6.69 29.82
C PHE A 49 -81.85 -6.03 30.86
N MET A 50 -82.23 -4.82 31.28
CA MET A 50 -82.32 -4.49 32.72
C MET A 50 -83.35 -5.46 33.39
N PRO A 51 -83.38 -5.72 34.72
CA PRO A 51 -83.02 -4.78 35.80
C PRO A 51 -82.45 -5.38 37.12
N GLN A 52 -82.19 -4.47 38.06
CA GLN A 52 -82.26 -4.61 39.53
C GLN A 52 -81.04 -5.13 40.34
N ASN A 53 -80.60 -4.22 41.20
CA ASN A 53 -80.52 -4.35 42.67
C ASN A 53 -79.18 -4.62 43.36
N LYS A 54 -78.93 -3.67 44.29
CA LYS A 54 -78.26 -3.73 45.60
C LYS A 54 -76.72 -3.75 45.59
N MET A 55 -76.08 -2.68 46.08
CA MET A 55 -75.86 -2.31 47.49
C MET A 55 -75.06 -3.35 48.27
N LYS A 56 -74.08 -2.81 49.03
CA LYS A 56 -73.30 -3.40 50.15
C LYS A 56 -72.10 -4.25 49.74
N GLU A 57 -71.02 -4.32 50.51
CA GLU A 57 -70.38 -3.60 51.62
C GLU A 57 -69.08 -4.40 51.85
N SER A 58 -68.08 -3.75 52.46
CA SER A 58 -67.01 -4.36 53.28
C SER A 58 -66.01 -5.33 52.59
N ARG A 59 -64.70 -5.03 52.56
CA ARG A 59 -63.71 -4.98 53.66
C ARG A 59 -63.31 -6.40 54.14
N THR A 60 -62.04 -6.51 54.57
CA THR A 60 -61.35 -7.65 55.22
C THR A 60 -60.63 -8.58 54.22
N ASP A 61 -59.32 -8.86 54.27
CA ASP A 61 -58.29 -8.65 55.29
C ASP A 61 -56.87 -8.56 54.69
N LEU A 62 -56.03 -7.75 55.32
CA LEU A 62 -54.58 -7.96 55.45
C LEU A 62 -54.35 -8.57 56.84
N PRO A 63 -53.26 -9.32 57.03
CA PRO A 63 -52.20 -8.77 57.88
C PRO A 63 -50.84 -8.87 57.17
N ALA A 64 -50.02 -7.81 57.21
CA ALA A 64 -48.93 -7.61 58.19
C ALA A 64 -47.74 -8.55 57.91
N ALA A 65 -46.50 -8.11 57.83
CA ALA A 65 -45.82 -7.06 58.58
C ALA A 65 -44.62 -6.59 57.71
N GLU A 66 -44.36 -5.27 57.55
CA GLU A 66 -43.58 -4.43 58.47
C GLU A 66 -42.07 -4.54 58.14
N GLN A 67 -41.23 -3.51 58.00
CA GLN A 67 -41.28 -2.05 58.09
C GLN A 67 -39.97 -1.54 57.41
N VAL A 68 -40.01 -0.50 56.57
CA VAL A 68 -39.72 0.94 56.85
C VAL A 68 -38.22 1.27 57.01
N VAL A 69 -37.52 1.84 56.00
CA VAL A 69 -37.22 3.30 55.69
C VAL A 69 -36.49 4.07 56.85
N PRO A 70 -35.82 5.25 56.71
CA PRO A 70 -35.43 6.06 55.53
C PRO A 70 -34.10 6.91 55.58
N THR A 71 -33.76 7.50 54.42
CA THR A 71 -33.19 8.86 54.13
C THR A 71 -31.96 9.42 54.86
N THR A 72 -31.09 10.11 54.11
CA THR A 72 -30.93 11.59 54.25
C THR A 72 -30.18 12.25 53.09
N SER A 73 -30.60 13.49 52.84
CA SER A 73 -30.07 14.52 51.92
C SER A 73 -28.86 15.23 52.53
N GLY A 74 -28.02 15.88 51.71
CA GLY A 74 -27.08 16.89 52.20
C GLY A 74 -25.98 17.28 51.19
N GLU A 75 -26.02 18.52 50.72
CA GLU A 75 -25.12 19.17 49.76
C GLU A 75 -23.97 19.94 50.47
N LEU A 76 -22.84 20.13 49.75
CA LEU A 76 -21.79 21.18 49.86
C LEU A 76 -20.93 21.33 51.16
N GLU A 77 -19.60 21.12 51.05
CA GLU A 77 -18.61 22.23 50.95
C GLU A 77 -17.14 21.77 50.82
N ILE A 78 -16.31 22.73 50.41
CA ILE A 78 -15.00 22.67 49.77
C ILE A 78 -13.84 22.58 50.78
N HIS A 79 -12.84 21.71 50.52
CA HIS A 79 -11.48 21.93 51.02
C HIS A 79 -10.39 21.76 49.94
N ARG A 80 -9.74 22.89 49.63
CA ARG A 80 -8.55 23.02 48.78
C ARG A 80 -7.31 22.44 49.49
N ARG A 81 -6.57 21.55 48.83
CA ARG A 81 -5.10 21.47 48.91
C ARG A 81 -4.51 21.09 47.53
N LYS A 82 -3.61 21.93 47.02
CA LYS A 82 -2.55 21.66 46.01
C LYS A 82 -1.19 21.70 46.73
N PRO A 83 -0.02 21.37 46.14
CA PRO A 83 0.34 20.67 44.89
C PRO A 83 1.31 19.46 45.15
N SER A 84 1.62 18.51 44.26
CA SER A 84 2.52 18.67 43.10
C SER A 84 2.70 17.34 42.32
N ILE A 85 2.43 17.42 41.02
CA ILE A 85 3.11 16.87 39.83
C ILE A 85 3.94 15.58 39.96
N SER A 86 3.49 14.50 39.30
CA SER A 86 4.09 14.03 38.03
C SER A 86 3.26 12.89 37.41
N GLN A 87 2.77 13.07 36.19
CA GLN A 87 2.83 12.12 35.07
C GLN A 87 1.97 12.58 33.89
N SER A 88 2.54 12.37 32.71
CA SER A 88 2.19 12.89 31.39
C SER A 88 1.03 12.15 30.72
N SER A 89 0.08 12.92 30.15
CA SER A 89 -0.91 12.49 29.16
C SER A 89 -0.76 13.30 27.86
N PRO A 90 -1.04 12.73 26.67
CA PRO A 90 -0.89 13.42 25.40
C PRO A 90 -2.04 14.42 25.12
N PHE A 91 -1.65 15.53 24.50
CA PHE A 91 -2.43 16.74 24.26
C PHE A 91 -3.52 16.62 23.18
N ASN A 92 -4.61 17.36 23.42
CA ASN A 92 -5.80 17.51 22.58
C ASN A 92 -5.69 18.86 21.82
N ASN A 93 -5.50 18.84 20.49
CA ASN A 93 -5.19 20.04 19.67
C ASN A 93 -6.31 20.41 18.67
N SER A 94 -7.56 20.56 19.12
CA SER A 94 -8.65 21.00 18.24
C SER A 94 -8.58 22.49 17.87
N ALA A 95 -8.02 23.33 18.74
CA ALA A 95 -7.96 24.78 18.52
C ALA A 95 -6.91 25.21 17.47
N GLN A 96 -5.78 24.50 17.35
CA GLN A 96 -4.76 24.78 16.32
C GLN A 96 -5.19 24.38 14.91
N ILE A 97 -6.03 23.36 14.77
CA ILE A 97 -6.53 22.88 13.47
C ILE A 97 -7.56 23.86 12.89
N SER A 98 -8.40 24.44 13.76
CA SER A 98 -9.36 25.49 13.37
C SER A 98 -8.67 26.73 12.80
N GLU A 99 -7.54 27.15 13.40
CA GLU A 99 -6.85 28.36 12.97
C GLU A 99 -6.06 28.15 11.66
N MET A 100 -5.51 26.94 11.44
CA MET A 100 -4.91 26.57 10.16
C MET A 100 -5.90 26.55 8.99
N LEU A 101 -7.14 26.08 9.22
CA LEU A 101 -8.15 26.01 8.16
C LEU A 101 -8.64 27.39 7.74
N LYS A 102 -8.68 28.36 8.66
CA LYS A 102 -9.01 29.76 8.35
C LYS A 102 -7.95 30.42 7.47
N GLU A 103 -6.66 30.15 7.69
CA GLU A 103 -5.58 30.68 6.84
C GLU A 103 -5.60 30.10 5.42
N ILE A 104 -5.92 28.80 5.28
CA ILE A 104 -5.98 28.13 3.97
C ILE A 104 -7.09 28.75 3.11
N VAL A 105 -8.29 28.94 3.67
CA VAL A 105 -9.43 29.53 2.96
C VAL A 105 -9.17 30.98 2.56
N PHE A 106 -8.52 31.76 3.43
CA PHE A 106 -8.17 33.16 3.15
C PHE A 106 -7.09 33.28 2.06
N SER A 107 -6.14 32.35 1.99
CA SER A 107 -5.10 32.32 0.96
C SER A 107 -5.64 31.95 -0.44
N THR A 108 -6.64 31.06 -0.51
CA THR A 108 -7.24 30.62 -1.78
C THR A 108 -8.14 31.68 -2.41
N TRP A 109 -8.74 32.56 -1.61
CA TRP A 109 -9.64 33.60 -2.13
C TRP A 109 -8.88 34.81 -2.70
N LYS A 110 -7.70 35.13 -2.15
CA LYS A 110 -6.83 36.23 -2.63
C LYS A 110 -6.14 35.91 -3.98
N SER A 111 -6.10 34.63 -4.38
CA SER A 111 -5.56 34.19 -5.68
C SER A 111 -6.55 34.34 -6.84
N TYR A 112 -7.85 34.51 -6.56
CA TYR A 112 -8.89 34.50 -7.61
C TYR A 112 -9.30 35.91 -8.08
N GLN A 113 -8.92 36.96 -7.36
CA GLN A 113 -9.21 38.36 -7.74
C GLN A 113 -8.11 39.06 -8.55
N ASN A 114 -6.96 38.41 -8.80
CA ASN A 114 -5.80 39.03 -9.47
C ASN A 114 -5.48 38.49 -10.88
N ARG A 115 -6.44 37.92 -11.60
CA ARG A 115 -6.25 37.60 -13.03
C ARG A 115 -7.38 38.17 -13.89
N GLY A 116 -7.28 39.47 -14.14
CA GLY A 116 -7.84 40.08 -15.33
C GLY A 116 -7.02 39.70 -16.57
N ASN A 117 -7.75 39.33 -17.62
CA ASN A 117 -7.46 39.53 -19.04
C ASN A 117 -6.03 39.23 -19.58
N SER A 118 -5.90 38.13 -20.34
CA SER A 118 -5.24 38.14 -21.67
C SER A 118 -5.27 36.75 -22.32
N ASN A 119 -6.04 36.66 -23.40
CA ASN A 119 -5.96 35.61 -24.41
C ASN A 119 -4.65 35.79 -25.21
N VAL A 120 -3.60 35.01 -24.92
CA VAL A 120 -2.49 34.75 -25.84
C VAL A 120 -1.92 33.35 -25.56
N CYS A 121 -1.94 32.46 -26.54
CA CYS A 121 -1.25 31.17 -26.49
C CYS A 121 0.27 31.37 -26.68
N PRO A 122 1.16 30.90 -25.80
CA PRO A 122 2.58 30.81 -26.12
C PRO A 122 2.88 29.56 -26.92
N ARG A 123 3.44 29.77 -28.11
CA ARG A 123 4.10 28.76 -28.94
C ARG A 123 5.17 28.03 -28.11
N GLY A 124 5.15 26.69 -28.12
CA GLY A 124 6.09 25.87 -27.36
C GLY A 124 7.56 26.16 -27.70
N ARG A 125 8.43 26.16 -26.68
CA ARG A 125 9.88 26.30 -26.86
C ARG A 125 10.42 25.14 -27.71
N PRO A 126 11.31 25.38 -28.69
CA PRO A 126 12.02 24.32 -29.37
C PRO A 126 12.79 23.46 -28.36
N GLY A 127 12.72 22.13 -28.52
CA GLY A 127 13.46 21.19 -27.69
C GLY A 127 14.98 21.41 -27.79
N PRO A 128 15.75 21.04 -26.76
CA PRO A 128 17.21 21.17 -26.78
C PRO A 128 17.81 20.34 -27.93
N PRO A 129 18.90 20.82 -28.59
CA PRO A 129 19.56 20.08 -29.65
C PRO A 129 19.99 18.69 -29.19
N GLY A 130 19.77 17.68 -30.03
CA GLY A 130 20.21 16.31 -29.79
C GLY A 130 21.71 16.25 -29.51
N ARG A 131 22.12 15.40 -28.55
CA ARG A 131 23.54 15.17 -28.25
C ARG A 131 24.27 14.71 -29.51
N ALA A 132 25.39 15.34 -29.80
CA ALA A 132 26.30 14.92 -30.86
C ALA A 132 26.69 13.45 -30.67
N GLY A 133 26.55 12.65 -31.73
CA GLY A 133 26.99 11.27 -31.75
C GLY A 133 28.51 11.16 -31.49
N PRO A 134 28.98 10.06 -30.89
CA PRO A 134 30.40 9.89 -30.63
C PRO A 134 31.19 9.94 -31.95
N ARG A 135 32.21 10.80 -31.96
CA ARG A 135 33.19 10.92 -33.04
C ARG A 135 33.91 9.59 -33.21
N GLY A 136 33.83 9.00 -34.40
CA GLY A 136 34.54 7.75 -34.72
C GLY A 136 36.04 7.88 -34.48
N ASP A 137 36.64 6.82 -33.94
CA ASP A 137 38.07 6.76 -33.65
C ASP A 137 38.89 6.94 -34.93
N LYS A 138 39.84 7.89 -34.89
CA LYS A 138 40.87 8.01 -35.93
C LYS A 138 41.69 6.72 -35.96
N GLY A 139 41.78 6.10 -37.13
CA GLY A 139 42.65 4.94 -37.37
C GLY A 139 44.08 5.18 -36.88
N ARG A 140 44.63 4.19 -36.18
CA ARG A 140 46.01 4.24 -35.68
C ARG A 140 46.98 4.28 -36.87
N ARG A 141 47.78 5.34 -36.93
CA ARG A 141 48.97 5.43 -37.78
C ARG A 141 49.95 4.31 -37.38
N GLY A 142 50.42 3.54 -38.35
CA GLY A 142 51.34 2.42 -38.12
C GLY A 142 52.61 2.85 -37.39
N ARG A 143 53.12 1.99 -36.49
CA ARG A 143 54.41 2.20 -35.82
C ARG A 143 55.53 2.17 -36.87
N LYS A 144 56.32 3.26 -36.93
CA LYS A 144 57.63 3.27 -37.60
C LYS A 144 58.53 2.25 -36.88
N GLY A 145 59.19 1.37 -37.63
CA GLY A 145 60.10 0.37 -37.11
C GLY A 145 61.23 1.00 -36.28
N SER A 146 61.63 0.32 -35.21
CA SER A 146 62.76 0.71 -34.37
C SER A 146 64.07 0.62 -35.17
N LEU A 147 64.79 1.73 -35.25
CA LEU A 147 66.18 1.77 -35.67
C LEU A 147 67.00 0.91 -34.69
N GLY A 148 67.77 -0.06 -35.21
CA GLY A 148 68.59 -0.94 -34.39
C GLY A 148 69.63 -0.18 -33.58
N LEU A 149 69.78 -0.54 -32.31
CA LEU A 149 70.90 -0.08 -31.49
C LEU A 149 72.16 -0.81 -31.96
N MET A 150 73.06 -0.07 -32.59
CA MET A 150 74.42 -0.52 -32.93
C MET A 150 75.20 -0.72 -31.63
N GLY A 151 75.84 -1.89 -31.48
CA GLY A 151 76.60 -2.23 -30.27
C GLY A 151 77.78 -1.27 -30.04
N PRO A 152 78.22 -1.06 -28.78
CA PRO A 152 79.39 -0.24 -28.49
C PRO A 152 80.66 -0.87 -29.11
N PRO A 153 81.55 -0.08 -29.73
CA PRO A 153 82.82 -0.58 -30.27
C PRO A 153 83.71 -1.18 -29.19
N GLY A 154 84.40 -2.28 -29.52
CA GLY A 154 85.41 -2.88 -28.66
C GLY A 154 86.56 -1.91 -28.38
N LYS A 155 86.99 -1.84 -27.12
CA LYS A 155 88.17 -1.05 -26.74
C LYS A 155 89.42 -1.74 -27.29
N SER A 156 90.04 -1.14 -28.30
CA SER A 156 91.36 -1.55 -28.80
C SER A 156 92.44 -1.35 -27.73
N GLY A 157 93.33 -2.32 -27.59
CA GLY A 157 94.45 -2.30 -26.67
C GLY A 157 95.47 -1.20 -27.01
N LYS A 158 96.12 -0.66 -25.99
CA LYS A 158 97.24 0.27 -26.15
C LYS A 158 98.45 -0.50 -26.69
N GLN A 159 98.90 -0.14 -27.89
CA GLN A 159 100.10 -0.64 -28.53
C GLN A 159 101.34 -0.06 -27.82
N GLY A 160 102.26 -0.93 -27.40
CA GLY A 160 103.54 -0.54 -26.79
C GLY A 160 104.48 0.10 -27.81
N VAL A 161 105.18 1.15 -27.39
CA VAL A 161 106.18 1.86 -28.19
C VAL A 161 107.49 1.07 -28.14
N MET A 162 108.00 0.70 -29.31
CA MET A 162 109.30 0.02 -29.48
C MET A 162 110.44 1.04 -29.33
N GLY A 163 111.37 0.78 -28.41
CA GLY A 163 112.58 1.59 -28.24
C GLY A 163 113.64 1.29 -29.33
N PRO A 164 114.45 2.28 -29.74
CA PRO A 164 115.45 2.09 -30.80
C PRO A 164 116.70 1.33 -30.30
N PRO A 165 117.38 0.59 -31.18
CA PRO A 165 118.52 -0.25 -30.82
C PRO A 165 119.82 0.56 -30.63
N GLY A 166 120.54 0.29 -29.53
CA GLY A 166 121.86 0.85 -29.23
C GLY A 166 123.00 -0.11 -29.60
N MET A 167 124.07 0.45 -30.16
CA MET A 167 125.23 -0.25 -30.72
C MET A 167 126.18 -0.86 -29.67
N ARG A 168 126.87 -1.91 -30.10
CA ARG A 168 127.93 -2.65 -29.40
C ARG A 168 129.23 -1.83 -29.31
N GLY A 169 129.87 -1.85 -28.14
CA GLY A 169 131.27 -1.46 -27.92
C GLY A 169 131.95 -2.46 -26.97
N GLU A 170 133.19 -2.85 -27.30
CA GLU A 170 133.97 -3.89 -26.62
C GLU A 170 134.76 -3.41 -25.39
N ASN A 171 134.75 -4.31 -24.39
CA ASN A 171 135.77 -4.72 -23.42
C ASN A 171 136.48 -3.72 -22.49
N GLY A 172 136.30 -4.01 -21.19
CA GLY A 172 137.27 -3.75 -20.12
C GLY A 172 136.96 -4.63 -18.91
N MET A 173 137.79 -5.65 -18.66
CA MET A 173 137.65 -6.63 -17.57
C MET A 173 137.79 -6.00 -16.18
N LYS A 174 136.85 -6.28 -15.26
CA LYS A 174 136.99 -6.02 -13.82
C LYS A 174 136.06 -6.90 -12.97
N GLY A 175 136.65 -7.87 -12.26
CA GLY A 175 136.20 -8.46 -10.98
C GLY A 175 135.07 -9.50 -11.01
N ASP A 176 135.37 -10.72 -10.54
CA ASP A 176 134.40 -11.82 -10.37
C ASP A 176 133.21 -11.41 -9.49
N MET A 177 132.03 -11.31 -10.10
CA MET A 177 130.76 -11.16 -9.38
C MET A 177 130.22 -12.57 -9.08
N GLY A 178 130.03 -12.88 -7.80
CA GLY A 178 129.56 -14.19 -7.34
C GLY A 178 128.28 -14.64 -8.06
N GLN A 179 128.14 -15.96 -8.26
CA GLN A 179 127.01 -16.57 -8.97
C GLN A 179 125.67 -15.96 -8.49
N PRO A 180 124.85 -15.38 -9.37
CA PRO A 180 123.51 -14.95 -9.00
C PRO A 180 122.76 -16.15 -8.42
N GLY A 181 122.28 -16.01 -7.18
CA GLY A 181 121.48 -17.06 -6.55
C GLY A 181 120.32 -17.45 -7.47
N LYS A 182 120.09 -18.76 -7.62
CA LYS A 182 118.96 -19.29 -8.40
C LYS A 182 117.69 -18.51 -8.00
N PRO A 183 116.95 -17.89 -8.94
CA PRO A 183 115.69 -17.23 -8.61
C PRO A 183 114.83 -18.20 -7.80
N GLY A 184 114.41 -17.78 -6.61
CA GLY A 184 113.49 -18.59 -5.80
C GLY A 184 112.27 -18.93 -6.65
N MET A 185 111.82 -20.19 -6.59
CA MET A 185 110.57 -20.60 -7.25
C MET A 185 109.48 -19.60 -6.89
N PRO A 186 108.71 -19.05 -7.85
CA PRO A 186 107.58 -18.20 -7.55
C PRO A 186 106.70 -18.89 -6.51
N GLY A 187 106.43 -18.22 -5.39
CA GLY A 187 105.53 -18.76 -4.38
C GLY A 187 104.20 -19.13 -5.05
N LEU A 188 103.63 -20.28 -4.66
CA LEU A 188 102.31 -20.71 -5.14
C LEU A 188 101.35 -19.53 -4.97
N LYS A 189 100.78 -19.07 -6.09
CA LYS A 189 99.74 -18.04 -6.09
C LYS A 189 98.64 -18.53 -5.14
N GLY A 190 98.38 -17.78 -4.06
CA GLY A 190 97.36 -18.16 -3.08
C GLY A 190 96.04 -18.48 -3.78
N GLU A 191 95.32 -19.48 -3.27
CA GLU A 191 94.00 -19.83 -3.79
C GLU A 191 93.13 -18.55 -3.85
N PRO A 192 92.41 -18.31 -4.96
CA PRO A 192 91.51 -17.15 -5.04
C PRO A 192 90.58 -17.15 -3.83
N GLY A 193 90.58 -16.04 -3.07
CA GLY A 193 89.66 -15.86 -1.96
C GLY A 193 88.21 -16.07 -2.41
N GLU A 194 87.39 -16.61 -1.51
CA GLU A 194 86.00 -16.94 -1.78
C GLU A 194 85.25 -15.72 -2.36
N SER A 195 84.61 -15.90 -3.51
CA SER A 195 83.97 -14.78 -4.22
C SER A 195 82.71 -14.32 -3.49
N ILE A 196 82.79 -13.17 -2.81
CA ILE A 196 81.66 -12.52 -2.15
C ILE A 196 80.73 -11.84 -3.18
N SER A 197 79.42 -11.93 -2.96
CA SER A 197 78.39 -11.37 -3.86
C SER A 197 77.13 -10.92 -3.11
N SER A 198 76.48 -9.88 -3.61
CA SER A 198 75.20 -9.39 -3.06
C SER A 198 74.07 -10.40 -3.29
N PRO A 199 73.02 -10.40 -2.45
CA PRO A 199 71.95 -11.36 -2.57
C PRO A 199 71.10 -11.10 -3.80
N LYS A 200 70.62 -12.16 -4.42
CA LYS A 200 69.63 -12.12 -5.49
C LYS A 200 68.45 -13.00 -5.12
N VAL A 201 67.26 -12.43 -5.11
CA VAL A 201 66.02 -13.06 -4.65
C VAL A 201 65.19 -13.56 -5.83
N ALA A 202 64.65 -14.77 -5.68
CA ALA A 202 63.57 -15.29 -6.50
C ALA A 202 62.50 -15.93 -5.61
N ILE A 203 61.22 -15.75 -5.96
CA ILE A 203 60.10 -16.38 -5.25
C ILE A 203 59.40 -17.37 -6.19
N THR A 204 59.22 -18.59 -5.70
CA THR A 204 58.58 -19.67 -6.46
C THR A 204 57.33 -20.20 -5.72
N PRO A 205 56.15 -20.20 -6.36
CA PRO A 205 55.82 -19.53 -7.63
C PRO A 205 55.63 -18.00 -7.49
N PRO A 206 55.79 -17.21 -8.58
CA PRO A 206 55.53 -15.77 -8.56
C PRO A 206 54.04 -15.41 -8.38
N LYS A 207 53.14 -16.34 -8.71
CA LYS A 207 51.71 -16.24 -8.46
C LYS A 207 51.17 -17.60 -8.03
N LEU A 208 50.59 -17.67 -6.84
CA LEU A 208 50.04 -18.90 -6.27
C LEU A 208 48.51 -18.80 -6.19
N PHE A 209 47.82 -19.83 -6.69
CA PHE A 209 46.38 -20.00 -6.48
C PHE A 209 46.17 -21.11 -5.45
N VAL A 210 45.44 -20.81 -4.38
CA VAL A 210 45.17 -21.77 -3.30
C VAL A 210 43.68 -21.73 -3.00
N ASN A 211 43.07 -22.87 -2.76
CA ASN A 211 41.68 -22.91 -2.31
C ASN A 211 41.61 -22.52 -0.83
N GLU A 212 40.52 -21.86 -0.41
CA GLU A 212 40.23 -21.59 1.00
C GLU A 212 40.40 -22.88 1.83
N THR A 213 40.81 -22.73 3.10
CA THR A 213 41.14 -23.82 4.06
C THR A 213 42.40 -24.64 3.75
N ASN A 214 42.97 -24.56 2.55
CA ASN A 214 44.24 -25.24 2.25
C ASN A 214 45.45 -24.44 2.79
N THR A 215 46.64 -25.04 2.73
CA THR A 215 47.89 -24.37 3.10
C THR A 215 48.53 -23.71 1.86
N ALA A 216 48.83 -22.42 1.94
CA ALA A 216 49.64 -21.72 0.93
C ALA A 216 51.13 -21.84 1.27
N SER A 217 51.96 -22.13 0.28
CA SER A 217 53.42 -22.22 0.45
C SER A 217 54.13 -21.41 -0.64
N LEU A 218 54.97 -20.45 -0.26
CA LEU A 218 55.82 -19.68 -1.16
C LEU A 218 57.27 -19.84 -0.73
N LEU A 219 58.15 -20.23 -1.66
CA LEU A 219 59.58 -20.39 -1.39
C LEU A 219 60.34 -19.15 -1.84
N CYS A 220 61.11 -18.55 -0.94
CA CYS A 220 62.08 -17.52 -1.29
C CYS A 220 63.48 -18.13 -1.40
N SER A 221 63.97 -18.27 -2.62
CA SER A 221 65.34 -18.70 -2.89
C SER A 221 66.24 -17.48 -3.04
N THR A 222 67.40 -17.50 -2.37
CA THR A 222 68.42 -16.45 -2.49
C THR A 222 69.76 -17.06 -2.92
N SER A 223 70.46 -16.38 -3.83
CA SER A 223 71.86 -16.66 -4.16
C SER A 223 72.72 -15.48 -3.71
N GLY A 224 73.93 -15.74 -3.23
CA GLY A 224 74.87 -14.72 -2.76
C GLY A 224 75.83 -15.31 -1.73
N ASN A 225 77.02 -14.74 -1.60
CA ASN A 225 78.01 -15.15 -0.62
C ASN A 225 78.45 -13.92 0.22
N PRO A 226 78.29 -13.91 1.55
CA PRO A 226 77.73 -14.96 2.41
C PRO A 226 76.20 -15.10 2.27
N THR A 227 75.67 -16.23 2.75
CA THR A 227 74.23 -16.54 2.73
C THR A 227 73.42 -15.41 3.37
N ALA A 228 72.40 -14.95 2.66
CA ALA A 228 71.59 -13.83 3.11
C ALA A 228 70.48 -14.24 4.08
N GLN A 229 70.19 -13.35 5.04
CA GLN A 229 69.07 -13.50 5.95
C GLN A 229 67.76 -13.17 5.23
N ILE A 230 66.79 -14.09 5.30
CA ILE A 230 65.48 -13.96 4.64
C ILE A 230 64.44 -13.43 5.64
N SER A 231 63.61 -12.50 5.18
CA SER A 231 62.43 -12.02 5.90
C SER A 231 61.22 -11.89 4.97
N TRP A 232 60.04 -12.21 5.50
CA TRP A 232 58.78 -12.14 4.79
C TRP A 232 57.88 -11.03 5.36
N SER A 233 57.13 -10.38 4.49
CA SER A 233 56.09 -9.41 4.86
C SER A 233 54.93 -9.45 3.88
N LYS A 234 53.72 -9.09 4.34
CA LYS A 234 52.57 -8.86 3.45
C LYS A 234 52.55 -7.39 3.02
N VAL A 235 52.44 -7.14 1.73
CA VAL A 235 52.31 -5.77 1.21
C VAL A 235 50.92 -5.26 1.57
N ASN A 236 50.84 -4.10 2.23
CA ASN A 236 49.60 -3.47 2.70
C ASN A 236 48.79 -4.34 3.67
N GLY A 237 49.45 -4.91 4.68
CA GLY A 237 48.80 -5.65 5.76
C GLY A 237 49.83 -6.34 6.66
N SER A 238 49.34 -7.15 7.60
CA SER A 238 50.17 -7.99 8.45
C SER A 238 50.13 -9.46 8.00
N LEU A 239 51.19 -10.20 8.33
CA LEU A 239 51.18 -11.66 8.23
C LEU A 239 50.28 -12.22 9.34
N PRO A 240 49.36 -13.16 9.05
CA PRO A 240 48.55 -13.82 10.08
C PRO A 240 49.45 -14.63 11.02
N SER A 241 49.79 -14.08 12.18
CA SER A 241 50.83 -14.65 13.06
C SER A 241 50.43 -15.99 13.67
N ASP A 242 49.13 -16.23 13.80
CA ASP A 242 48.51 -17.47 14.28
C ASP A 242 48.67 -18.65 13.32
N ARG A 243 48.69 -18.38 12.00
CA ARG A 243 48.66 -19.42 10.95
C ARG A 243 49.88 -19.43 10.03
N THR A 244 50.81 -18.49 10.22
CA THR A 244 52.00 -18.34 9.40
C THR A 244 53.22 -18.99 10.06
N LYS A 245 53.92 -19.85 9.32
CA LYS A 245 55.20 -20.42 9.71
C LYS A 245 56.25 -20.07 8.66
N VAL A 246 57.35 -19.45 9.08
CA VAL A 246 58.51 -19.17 8.21
C VAL A 246 59.63 -20.11 8.60
N ARG A 247 60.13 -20.88 7.63
CA ARG A 247 61.22 -21.84 7.81
C ARG A 247 62.57 -21.19 7.48
N LEU A 248 63.65 -21.78 8.00
CA LEU A 248 65.04 -21.33 7.77
C LEU A 248 65.46 -21.42 6.30
N ASP A 249 64.85 -22.32 5.52
CA ASP A 249 65.06 -22.46 4.07
C ASP A 249 64.36 -21.39 3.22
N GLY A 250 63.72 -20.39 3.85
CA GLY A 250 63.02 -19.31 3.19
C GLY A 250 61.58 -19.64 2.78
N LEU A 251 61.04 -20.81 3.14
CA LEU A 251 59.65 -21.18 2.89
C LEU A 251 58.71 -20.49 3.89
N ILE A 252 57.73 -19.73 3.38
CA ILE A 252 56.58 -19.26 4.17
C ILE A 252 55.37 -20.16 3.91
N GLN A 253 54.77 -20.65 4.98
CA GLN A 253 53.55 -21.45 4.95
C GLN A 253 52.43 -20.75 5.72
N ILE A 254 51.28 -20.59 5.09
CA ILE A 254 50.06 -20.04 5.72
C ILE A 254 49.03 -21.15 5.72
N THR A 255 48.71 -21.67 6.90
CA THR A 255 47.71 -22.72 7.10
C THR A 255 46.29 -22.14 7.07
N GLU A 256 45.30 -22.95 6.67
CA GLU A 256 43.88 -22.56 6.64
C GLU A 256 43.62 -21.19 5.98
N VAL A 257 44.09 -21.02 4.74
CA VAL A 257 44.03 -19.70 4.09
C VAL A 257 42.59 -19.20 3.94
N ARG A 258 42.41 -17.89 4.18
CA ARG A 258 41.14 -17.16 4.06
C ARG A 258 41.18 -16.22 2.86
N THR A 259 40.03 -15.80 2.36
CA THR A 259 39.96 -14.85 1.23
C THR A 259 40.73 -13.55 1.49
N SER A 260 40.74 -13.07 2.74
CA SER A 260 41.51 -11.92 3.21
C SER A 260 43.04 -12.11 3.17
N ASP A 261 43.53 -13.35 3.10
CA ASP A 261 44.96 -13.65 2.98
C ASP A 261 45.48 -13.37 1.56
N SER A 262 44.59 -13.23 0.57
CA SER A 262 44.96 -12.82 -0.79
C SER A 262 45.71 -11.49 -0.78
N GLY A 263 46.74 -11.37 -1.61
CA GLY A 263 47.56 -10.17 -1.64
C GLY A 263 48.94 -10.41 -2.23
N LYS A 264 49.81 -9.40 -2.09
CA LYS A 264 51.21 -9.52 -2.47
C LYS A 264 52.05 -9.80 -1.22
N TYR A 265 52.94 -10.77 -1.32
CA TYR A 265 53.87 -11.15 -0.27
C TYR A 265 55.27 -10.79 -0.74
N LYS A 266 55.99 -10.04 0.10
CA LYS A 266 57.34 -9.57 -0.19
C LYS A 266 58.34 -10.42 0.59
N CYS A 267 59.31 -10.97 -0.13
CA CYS A 267 60.52 -11.53 0.46
C CYS A 267 61.66 -10.53 0.32
N VAL A 268 62.40 -10.33 1.40
CA VAL A 268 63.61 -9.51 1.45
C VAL A 268 64.76 -10.39 1.90
N ALA A 269 65.86 -10.40 1.14
CA ALA A 269 67.11 -11.05 1.53
C ALA A 269 68.21 -10.00 1.70
N GLN A 270 68.95 -10.08 2.80
CA GLN A 270 70.01 -9.13 3.13
C GLN A 270 71.28 -9.85 3.62
N ASN A 271 72.44 -9.46 3.07
CA ASN A 271 73.75 -9.84 3.59
C ASN A 271 74.62 -8.59 3.76
N ILE A 272 75.91 -8.76 4.11
CA ILE A 272 76.85 -7.65 4.35
C ILE A 272 77.10 -6.77 3.12
N LEU A 273 76.85 -7.26 1.91
CA LEU A 273 77.09 -6.54 0.66
C LEU A 273 75.84 -5.84 0.11
N GLY A 274 74.65 -6.16 0.61
CA GLY A 274 73.43 -5.48 0.17
C GLY A 274 72.14 -6.22 0.47
N LYS A 275 71.07 -5.73 -0.15
CA LYS A 275 69.70 -6.19 0.02
C LYS A 275 69.00 -6.28 -1.33
N ASP A 276 68.27 -7.37 -1.55
CA ASP A 276 67.38 -7.55 -2.70
C ASP A 276 65.99 -7.98 -2.23
N GLU A 277 64.96 -7.62 -2.99
CA GLU A 277 63.58 -7.91 -2.65
C GLU A 277 62.73 -8.28 -3.87
N LYS A 278 61.82 -9.24 -3.67
CA LYS A 278 60.82 -9.62 -4.66
C LYS A 278 59.45 -9.75 -4.03
N THR A 279 58.43 -9.67 -4.88
CA THR A 279 57.04 -9.88 -4.48
C THR A 279 56.41 -11.00 -5.29
N ALA A 280 55.61 -11.82 -4.63
CA ALA A 280 54.75 -12.83 -5.25
C ALA A 280 53.28 -12.56 -4.89
N ARG A 281 52.36 -13.01 -5.72
CA ARG A 281 50.91 -12.80 -5.52
C ARG A 281 50.23 -14.09 -5.07
N LEU A 282 49.65 -14.07 -3.87
CA LEU A 282 48.73 -15.11 -3.40
C LEU A 282 47.31 -14.74 -3.80
N VAL A 283 46.61 -15.68 -4.42
CA VAL A 283 45.20 -15.56 -4.80
C VAL A 283 44.44 -16.73 -4.17
N VAL A 284 43.65 -16.44 -3.14
CA VAL A 284 42.81 -17.44 -2.50
C VAL A 284 41.49 -17.55 -3.26
N ARG A 285 41.14 -18.78 -3.67
CA ARG A 285 39.89 -19.10 -4.34
C ARG A 285 38.91 -19.72 -3.35
N SER A 286 37.66 -19.32 -3.38
CA SER A 286 36.60 -19.83 -2.51
C SER A 286 35.41 -20.32 -3.33
N LYS A 287 34.73 -21.35 -2.81
CA LYS A 287 33.39 -21.73 -3.29
C LYS A 287 32.41 -20.58 -3.03
N PRO A 288 31.30 -20.49 -3.78
CA PRO A 288 30.28 -19.50 -3.52
C PRO A 288 29.68 -19.69 -2.13
N LYS A 289 29.37 -18.58 -1.46
CA LYS A 289 28.50 -18.54 -0.28
C LYS A 289 27.36 -17.59 -0.60
N VAL A 290 26.12 -18.08 -0.50
CA VAL A 290 24.90 -17.38 -0.89
C VAL A 290 24.08 -16.99 0.33
N SER A 291 23.63 -15.75 0.36
CA SER A 291 22.57 -15.30 1.26
C SER A 291 21.53 -14.49 0.49
N LEU A 292 20.32 -14.39 1.02
CA LEU A 292 19.24 -13.62 0.40
C LEU A 292 18.98 -12.32 1.16
N SER A 293 18.66 -11.25 0.42
CA SER A 293 18.13 -10.04 1.01
C SER A 293 16.73 -10.30 1.60
N PHE A 294 16.23 -9.37 2.41
CA PHE A 294 14.80 -9.30 2.63
C PHE A 294 14.11 -9.00 1.29
N GLY A 295 12.96 -9.60 1.05
CA GLY A 295 12.17 -9.35 -0.15
C GLY A 295 10.76 -9.89 0.00
N PRO A 296 9.90 -9.60 -1.00
CA PRO A 296 8.49 -9.97 -0.93
C PRO A 296 8.35 -11.50 -0.91
N THR A 297 7.71 -12.01 0.14
CA THR A 297 7.25 -13.41 0.18
C THR A 297 5.89 -13.60 -0.48
N TYR A 298 5.24 -12.50 -0.88
CA TYR A 298 3.94 -12.51 -1.54
C TYR A 298 3.79 -11.37 -2.55
N VAL A 299 2.84 -11.52 -3.47
CA VAL A 299 2.44 -10.48 -4.44
C VAL A 299 0.96 -10.66 -4.81
N GLU A 300 0.27 -9.55 -5.07
CA GLU A 300 -1.07 -9.58 -5.67
C GLU A 300 -1.00 -10.10 -7.12
N LYS A 301 -1.94 -10.99 -7.49
CA LYS A 301 -2.08 -11.48 -8.86
C LYS A 301 -2.15 -10.33 -9.88
N GLY A 302 -1.35 -10.46 -10.93
CA GLY A 302 -1.26 -9.50 -12.02
C GLY A 302 -0.26 -8.37 -11.79
N LYS A 303 0.30 -8.22 -10.59
CA LYS A 303 1.40 -7.29 -10.32
C LYS A 303 2.75 -7.90 -10.65
N ASN A 304 3.77 -7.05 -10.79
CA ASN A 304 5.15 -7.48 -10.98
C ASN A 304 5.79 -7.69 -9.60
N VAL A 305 6.66 -8.69 -9.49
CA VAL A 305 7.43 -8.97 -8.27
C VAL A 305 8.88 -9.27 -8.60
N THR A 306 9.79 -8.66 -7.86
CA THR A 306 11.22 -8.98 -7.92
C THR A 306 11.56 -9.84 -6.72
N LEU A 307 12.11 -11.03 -6.97
CA LEU A 307 12.55 -11.93 -5.90
C LEU A 307 13.74 -11.34 -5.12
N PRO A 308 13.92 -11.74 -3.85
CA PRO A 308 15.06 -11.33 -3.04
C PRO A 308 16.40 -11.45 -3.77
N LYS A 309 17.30 -10.51 -3.49
CA LYS A 309 18.63 -10.49 -4.11
C LYS A 309 19.54 -11.53 -3.49
N CYS A 310 20.29 -12.23 -4.34
CA CYS A 310 21.30 -13.18 -3.90
C CYS A 310 22.62 -12.45 -3.70
N HIS A 311 23.02 -12.31 -2.44
CA HIS A 311 24.33 -11.83 -2.05
C HIS A 311 25.31 -13.00 -2.13
N VAL A 312 26.26 -12.91 -3.06
CA VAL A 312 27.22 -13.98 -3.31
C VAL A 312 28.62 -13.51 -2.98
N THR A 313 29.32 -14.26 -2.13
CA THR A 313 30.75 -14.06 -1.87
C THR A 313 31.54 -15.25 -2.42
N SER A 314 32.35 -15.03 -3.46
CA SER A 314 33.13 -16.09 -4.11
C SER A 314 34.31 -15.53 -4.92
N PHE A 315 35.36 -16.34 -5.07
CA PHE A 315 36.38 -16.11 -6.08
C PHE A 315 36.84 -17.44 -6.72
N PRO A 316 36.80 -17.59 -8.06
CA PRO A 316 36.33 -16.64 -9.06
C PRO A 316 34.84 -16.28 -8.91
N SER A 317 34.43 -15.18 -9.57
CA SER A 317 33.04 -14.72 -9.55
C SER A 317 32.10 -15.84 -10.00
N ALA A 318 31.07 -16.08 -9.21
CA ALA A 318 30.06 -17.10 -9.51
C ALA A 318 29.00 -16.58 -10.48
N VAL A 319 28.44 -17.49 -11.26
CA VAL A 319 27.26 -17.24 -12.10
C VAL A 319 26.01 -17.53 -11.25
N ILE A 320 25.08 -16.58 -11.24
CA ILE A 320 23.80 -16.71 -10.54
C ILE A 320 22.76 -17.27 -11.51
N THR A 321 22.05 -18.28 -11.04
CA THR A 321 20.95 -18.94 -11.76
C THR A 321 19.75 -19.07 -10.82
N TRP A 322 18.55 -18.88 -11.37
CA TRP A 322 17.32 -19.11 -10.64
C TRP A 322 16.70 -20.42 -11.09
N SER A 323 16.13 -21.16 -10.15
CA SER A 323 15.34 -22.35 -10.40
C SER A 323 14.10 -22.34 -9.51
N ARG A 324 13.17 -23.25 -9.77
CA ARG A 324 12.00 -23.48 -8.92
C ARG A 324 12.03 -24.94 -8.50
N MET A 325 11.86 -25.21 -7.21
CA MET A 325 12.02 -26.57 -6.66
C MET A 325 10.99 -27.56 -7.20
N ARG A 326 9.80 -27.07 -7.57
CA ARG A 326 8.73 -27.86 -8.20
C ARG A 326 8.16 -27.10 -9.38
N GLY A 327 8.19 -27.74 -10.55
CA GLY A 327 7.71 -27.17 -11.80
C GLY A 327 8.70 -26.18 -12.42
N GLU A 328 8.23 -25.48 -13.45
CA GLU A 328 9.04 -24.54 -14.19
C GLU A 328 9.03 -23.14 -13.57
N LEU A 329 10.08 -22.37 -13.90
CA LEU A 329 10.07 -20.93 -13.63
C LEU A 329 8.85 -20.27 -14.29
N ALA A 330 8.36 -19.20 -13.66
CA ALA A 330 7.22 -18.42 -14.17
C ALA A 330 7.43 -18.04 -15.64
N HIS A 331 6.46 -18.26 -16.53
CA HIS A 331 6.70 -18.07 -17.98
C HIS A 331 7.14 -16.63 -18.31
N SER A 332 6.47 -15.64 -17.72
CA SER A 332 6.77 -14.22 -17.89
C SER A 332 7.79 -13.77 -16.83
N ARG A 333 9.09 -13.90 -17.16
CA ARG A 333 10.19 -13.45 -16.30
C ARG A 333 11.28 -12.70 -17.06
N THR A 334 12.07 -11.92 -16.32
CA THR A 334 13.32 -11.32 -16.79
C THR A 334 14.35 -11.40 -15.67
N VAL A 335 15.61 -11.71 -16.00
CA VAL A 335 16.73 -11.59 -15.06
C VAL A 335 17.33 -10.20 -15.18
N MET A 336 17.38 -9.46 -14.07
CA MET A 336 17.93 -8.10 -14.02
C MET A 336 19.46 -8.11 -14.08
N LYS A 337 20.07 -6.95 -14.36
CA LYS A 337 21.53 -6.80 -14.47
C LYS A 337 22.29 -7.23 -13.22
N ASP A 338 21.65 -7.16 -12.06
CA ASP A 338 22.24 -7.52 -10.78
C ASP A 338 21.90 -8.95 -10.32
N GLY A 339 21.34 -9.77 -11.22
CA GLY A 339 21.08 -11.19 -10.99
C GLY A 339 19.74 -11.51 -10.33
N GLN A 340 18.90 -10.51 -10.03
CA GLN A 340 17.56 -10.73 -9.47
C GLN A 340 16.57 -11.23 -10.53
N LEU A 341 15.62 -12.07 -10.11
CA LEU A 341 14.53 -12.54 -10.96
C LEU A 341 13.30 -11.62 -10.82
N LEU A 342 12.92 -10.96 -11.90
CA LEU A 342 11.65 -10.23 -12.03
C LEU A 342 10.60 -11.14 -12.66
N ILE A 343 9.50 -11.36 -11.98
CA ILE A 343 8.30 -12.03 -12.51
C ILE A 343 7.30 -10.95 -12.90
N ILE A 344 6.87 -10.97 -14.16
CA ILE A 344 5.98 -9.96 -14.74
C ILE A 344 4.55 -10.50 -14.70
N ARG A 345 3.60 -9.69 -14.20
CA ARG A 345 2.18 -10.03 -14.08
C ARG A 345 1.96 -11.41 -13.43
N ALA A 346 2.46 -11.56 -12.20
CA ALA A 346 2.47 -12.81 -11.45
C ALA A 346 1.08 -13.48 -11.41
N GLN A 347 1.03 -14.79 -11.63
CA GLN A 347 -0.18 -15.60 -11.60
C GLN A 347 -0.14 -16.60 -10.45
N LYS A 348 -1.31 -17.12 -10.04
CA LYS A 348 -1.41 -18.11 -8.96
C LYS A 348 -0.52 -19.35 -9.14
N ARG A 349 -0.31 -19.77 -10.39
CA ARG A 349 0.61 -20.86 -10.77
C ARG A 349 2.10 -20.55 -10.54
N ASP A 350 2.46 -19.29 -10.36
CA ASP A 350 3.83 -18.86 -10.09
C ASP A 350 4.16 -18.95 -8.58
N SER A 351 3.18 -19.25 -7.71
CA SER A 351 3.42 -19.43 -6.28
C SER A 351 4.27 -20.66 -5.96
N GLY A 352 5.37 -20.51 -5.22
CA GLY A 352 6.16 -21.64 -4.74
C GLY A 352 7.54 -21.28 -4.22
N LEU A 353 8.36 -22.31 -4.03
CA LEU A 353 9.72 -22.19 -3.51
C LEU A 353 10.72 -22.03 -4.66
N TYR A 354 11.34 -20.86 -4.71
CA TYR A 354 12.36 -20.48 -5.67
C TYR A 354 13.75 -20.66 -5.07
N GLU A 355 14.67 -21.18 -5.86
CA GLU A 355 16.07 -21.34 -5.48
C GLU A 355 16.92 -20.35 -6.28
N CYS A 356 17.76 -19.62 -5.55
CA CYS A 356 18.86 -18.90 -6.14
C CYS A 356 20.15 -19.68 -5.94
N LYS A 357 20.73 -20.15 -7.04
CA LYS A 357 21.94 -20.95 -7.04
C LYS A 357 23.10 -20.16 -7.65
N ALA A 358 24.20 -20.05 -6.92
CA ALA A 358 25.44 -19.45 -7.42
C ALA A 358 26.50 -20.53 -7.63
N SER A 359 27.11 -20.57 -8.81
CA SER A 359 28.08 -21.62 -9.18
C SER A 359 29.38 -21.02 -9.75
N ASN A 360 30.53 -21.57 -9.35
CA ASN A 360 31.84 -21.28 -9.93
C ASN A 360 32.63 -22.60 -10.16
N ILE A 361 33.88 -22.48 -10.62
CA ILE A 361 34.75 -23.64 -10.91
C ILE A 361 35.06 -24.54 -9.70
N LEU A 362 34.82 -24.07 -8.48
CA LEU A 362 35.09 -24.84 -7.25
C LEU A 362 33.84 -25.52 -6.69
N GLY A 363 32.65 -25.09 -7.09
CA GLY A 363 31.40 -25.64 -6.59
C GLY A 363 30.25 -24.65 -6.67
N HIS A 364 29.21 -24.92 -5.89
CA HIS A 364 28.00 -24.11 -5.84
C HIS A 364 27.48 -24.00 -4.41
N ASP A 365 26.66 -23.00 -4.20
CA ASP A 365 25.85 -22.83 -3.00
C ASP A 365 24.50 -22.22 -3.41
N SER A 366 23.47 -22.41 -2.58
CA SER A 366 22.12 -21.93 -2.90
C SER A 366 21.33 -21.50 -1.68
N ALA A 367 20.34 -20.64 -1.93
CA ALA A 367 19.40 -20.18 -0.93
C ALA A 367 17.98 -20.17 -1.49
N LEU A 368 17.00 -20.39 -0.61
CA LEU A 368 15.61 -20.59 -0.98
C LEU A 368 14.74 -19.42 -0.51
N THR A 369 13.78 -19.02 -1.34
CA THR A 369 12.74 -18.03 -1.00
C THR A 369 11.38 -18.51 -1.47
N ASN A 370 10.36 -18.27 -0.66
CA ASN A 370 8.98 -18.59 -1.02
C ASN A 370 8.28 -17.36 -1.63
N LEU A 371 7.51 -17.58 -2.69
CA LEU A 371 6.62 -16.58 -3.28
C LEU A 371 5.17 -17.10 -3.22
N GLY A 372 4.27 -16.34 -2.60
CA GLY A 372 2.82 -16.56 -2.67
C GLY A 372 2.14 -15.51 -3.53
N VAL A 373 1.51 -15.93 -4.63
CA VAL A 373 0.67 -15.05 -5.45
C VAL A 373 -0.77 -15.15 -4.95
N LEU A 374 -1.30 -14.03 -4.45
CA LEU A 374 -2.58 -13.94 -3.74
C LEU A 374 -3.65 -13.27 -4.62
N ASP A 375 -4.91 -13.63 -4.38
CA ASP A 375 -6.08 -12.99 -4.99
C ASP A 375 -6.71 -12.02 -3.97
N LEU A 376 -6.91 -10.75 -4.34
CA LEU A 376 -7.56 -9.77 -3.46
C LEU A 376 -9.01 -10.17 -3.14
N PRO A 377 -9.54 -9.77 -1.97
CA PRO A 377 -10.97 -9.87 -1.67
C PRO A 377 -11.82 -9.16 -2.71
N ARG A 378 -12.67 -9.92 -3.41
CA ARG A 378 -13.66 -9.44 -4.37
C ARG A 378 -15.05 -9.85 -3.92
N PHE A 379 -15.95 -8.89 -3.83
CA PHE A 379 -17.34 -9.17 -3.51
C PHE A 379 -18.01 -9.96 -4.65
N THR A 380 -18.66 -11.05 -4.28
CA THR A 380 -19.50 -11.87 -5.16
C THR A 380 -20.97 -11.54 -4.98
N ILE A 381 -21.37 -11.14 -3.77
CA ILE A 381 -22.69 -10.62 -3.48
C ILE A 381 -22.53 -9.30 -2.73
N ASN A 382 -23.03 -8.23 -3.34
CA ASN A 382 -23.01 -6.89 -2.77
C ASN A 382 -24.28 -6.65 -1.97
N PRO A 383 -24.21 -5.92 -0.84
CA PRO A 383 -25.40 -5.37 -0.24
C PRO A 383 -26.05 -4.34 -1.19
N PRO A 384 -27.37 -4.07 -1.07
CA PRO A 384 -27.99 -2.99 -1.81
C PRO A 384 -27.40 -1.64 -1.38
N ALA A 385 -27.44 -0.65 -2.26
CA ALA A 385 -26.91 0.69 -1.96
C ALA A 385 -27.75 1.41 -0.88
N GLN A 386 -29.07 1.19 -0.91
CA GLN A 386 -30.03 1.72 0.05
C GLN A 386 -31.06 0.64 0.41
N LEU A 387 -31.50 0.63 1.67
CA LEU A 387 -32.54 -0.25 2.19
C LEU A 387 -33.48 0.56 3.10
N ASP A 388 -34.72 0.74 2.66
CA ASP A 388 -35.78 1.32 3.47
C ASP A 388 -36.49 0.22 4.28
N VAL A 389 -36.65 0.42 5.59
CA VAL A 389 -37.12 -0.63 6.52
C VAL A 389 -38.19 -0.08 7.45
N GLY A 390 -39.24 -0.85 7.71
CA GLY A 390 -40.24 -0.53 8.72
C GLY A 390 -39.71 -0.73 10.15
N LYS A 391 -40.14 0.12 11.08
CA LYS A 391 -39.85 -0.08 12.51
C LYS A 391 -40.45 -1.42 12.99
N GLY A 392 -39.66 -2.18 13.74
CA GLY A 392 -39.99 -3.51 14.23
C GLY A 392 -39.74 -4.65 13.24
N GLU A 393 -39.39 -4.36 11.99
CA GLU A 393 -39.06 -5.40 11.01
C GLU A 393 -37.71 -6.06 11.31
N ASN A 394 -37.51 -7.25 10.71
CA ASN A 394 -36.24 -7.97 10.75
C ASN A 394 -35.61 -7.92 9.35
N ILE A 395 -34.33 -7.61 9.27
CA ILE A 395 -33.61 -7.52 7.99
C ILE A 395 -32.52 -8.57 7.88
N SER A 396 -32.25 -8.98 6.64
CA SER A 396 -31.17 -9.90 6.29
C SER A 396 -30.46 -9.41 5.04
N VAL A 397 -29.27 -8.85 5.22
CA VAL A 397 -28.49 -8.20 4.16
C VAL A 397 -27.31 -9.09 3.78
N PRO A 398 -27.31 -9.69 2.57
CA PRO A 398 -26.21 -10.52 2.14
C PRO A 398 -24.98 -9.67 1.79
N CYS A 399 -23.81 -10.12 2.19
CA CYS A 399 -22.54 -9.59 1.70
C CYS A 399 -21.53 -10.74 1.70
N GLN A 400 -21.03 -11.09 0.52
CA GLN A 400 -20.14 -12.23 0.33
C GLN A 400 -18.95 -11.81 -0.51
N ALA A 401 -17.77 -12.31 -0.18
CA ALA A 401 -16.55 -12.09 -0.94
C ALA A 401 -15.74 -13.37 -1.11
N THR A 402 -14.97 -13.40 -2.18
CA THR A 402 -14.00 -14.44 -2.50
C THR A 402 -12.61 -13.83 -2.52
N GLY A 403 -11.59 -14.64 -2.29
CA GLY A 403 -10.19 -14.22 -2.29
C GLY A 403 -9.31 -15.41 -1.91
N ASP A 404 -8.01 -15.27 -2.13
CA ASP A 404 -7.05 -16.27 -1.68
C ASP A 404 -5.89 -15.55 -0.98
N PRO A 405 -5.79 -15.65 0.37
CA PRO A 405 -6.61 -16.49 1.25
C PRO A 405 -8.06 -16.00 1.42
N GLN A 406 -8.95 -16.93 1.78
CA GLN A 406 -10.39 -16.68 1.93
C GLN A 406 -10.65 -15.50 2.90
N PRO A 407 -11.38 -14.45 2.48
CA PRO A 407 -11.62 -13.28 3.32
C PRO A 407 -12.66 -13.52 4.43
N ILE A 408 -12.52 -12.80 5.54
CA ILE A 408 -13.54 -12.65 6.59
C ILE A 408 -14.39 -11.43 6.26
N ILE A 409 -15.71 -11.58 6.39
CA ILE A 409 -16.65 -10.48 6.29
C ILE A 409 -16.93 -9.91 7.68
N THR A 410 -16.80 -8.60 7.83
CA THR A 410 -17.16 -7.85 9.04
C THR A 410 -18.08 -6.71 8.69
N TRP A 411 -18.91 -6.29 9.63
CA TRP A 411 -19.86 -5.20 9.47
C TRP A 411 -19.72 -4.20 10.60
N VAL A 412 -19.87 -2.92 10.27
CA VAL A 412 -19.93 -1.81 11.23
C VAL A 412 -21.05 -0.85 10.84
N LYS A 413 -21.61 -0.15 11.82
CA LYS A 413 -22.63 0.90 11.63
C LYS A 413 -22.05 2.24 12.05
N ASP A 414 -22.05 3.23 11.16
CA ASP A 414 -21.56 4.59 11.44
C ASP A 414 -20.16 4.60 12.10
N ASN A 415 -19.26 3.75 11.59
CA ASN A 415 -17.91 3.50 12.13
C ASN A 415 -17.87 2.95 13.58
N SER A 416 -18.98 2.41 14.07
CA SER A 416 -19.14 1.82 15.40
C SER A 416 -19.63 0.37 15.30
N GLU A 417 -19.67 -0.31 16.45
CA GLU A 417 -20.18 -1.68 16.52
C GLU A 417 -21.66 -1.74 16.15
N LEU A 418 -22.08 -2.91 15.65
CA LEU A 418 -23.48 -3.16 15.33
C LEU A 418 -24.35 -3.20 16.61
N PRO A 419 -25.67 -2.99 16.51
CA PRO A 419 -26.57 -3.04 17.65
C PRO A 419 -26.48 -4.37 18.43
N VAL A 420 -26.03 -4.31 19.68
CA VAL A 420 -25.79 -5.49 20.53
C VAL A 420 -27.10 -6.23 20.83
N GLY A 421 -27.07 -7.56 20.78
CA GLY A 421 -28.23 -8.42 21.08
C GLY A 421 -29.33 -8.42 20.01
N ARG A 422 -29.25 -7.52 19.02
CA ARG A 422 -30.21 -7.40 17.91
C ARG A 422 -29.56 -7.54 16.54
N SER A 423 -28.26 -7.81 16.46
CA SER A 423 -27.56 -8.01 15.20
C SER A 423 -26.61 -9.21 15.26
N GLN A 424 -26.42 -9.88 14.12
CA GLN A 424 -25.50 -10.99 13.98
C GLN A 424 -24.97 -11.06 12.53
N VAL A 425 -23.66 -11.27 12.38
CA VAL A 425 -23.04 -11.57 11.09
C VAL A 425 -22.88 -13.09 10.97
N ARG A 426 -23.51 -13.69 9.97
CA ARG A 426 -23.38 -15.12 9.69
C ARG A 426 -22.00 -15.46 9.13
N ALA A 427 -21.63 -16.74 9.16
CA ALA A 427 -20.36 -17.23 8.60
C ALA A 427 -20.20 -16.92 7.09
N ASN A 428 -21.30 -16.82 6.35
CA ASN A 428 -21.29 -16.42 4.95
C ASN A 428 -21.18 -14.89 4.74
N GLY A 429 -21.13 -14.09 5.81
CA GLY A 429 -21.05 -12.63 5.77
C GLY A 429 -22.39 -11.88 5.73
N THR A 430 -23.52 -12.59 5.72
CA THR A 430 -24.84 -11.96 5.80
C THR A 430 -25.06 -11.31 7.16
N LEU A 431 -25.43 -10.01 7.17
CA LEU A 431 -25.88 -9.29 8.35
C LEU A 431 -27.36 -9.59 8.60
N GLN A 432 -27.68 -10.11 9.78
CA GLN A 432 -29.05 -10.21 10.27
C GLN A 432 -29.25 -9.19 11.38
N MET A 433 -30.37 -8.47 11.34
CA MET A 433 -30.76 -7.55 12.40
C MET A 433 -32.25 -7.69 12.69
N TRP A 434 -32.60 -7.73 13.97
CA TRP A 434 -33.96 -7.98 14.46
C TRP A 434 -34.54 -6.78 15.19
N ASN A 435 -35.86 -6.61 15.09
CA ASN A 435 -36.61 -5.55 15.75
C ASN A 435 -35.97 -4.17 15.51
N VAL A 436 -35.95 -3.76 14.24
CA VAL A 436 -35.33 -2.51 13.79
C VAL A 436 -35.97 -1.30 14.46
N LYS A 437 -35.14 -0.37 14.95
CA LYS A 437 -35.53 0.86 15.65
C LYS A 437 -35.12 2.09 14.85
N ASP A 438 -35.70 3.25 15.17
CA ASP A 438 -35.38 4.52 14.50
C ASP A 438 -33.87 4.85 14.53
N GLU A 439 -33.20 4.53 15.64
CA GLU A 439 -31.75 4.69 15.85
C GLU A 439 -30.87 3.78 14.97
N ASP A 440 -31.47 2.73 14.36
CA ASP A 440 -30.75 1.81 13.48
C ASP A 440 -30.55 2.39 12.07
N SER A 441 -31.16 3.54 11.76
CA SER A 441 -30.85 4.30 10.55
C SER A 441 -29.37 4.72 10.55
N GLY A 442 -28.72 4.64 9.39
CA GLY A 442 -27.31 5.00 9.28
C GLY A 442 -26.60 4.29 8.14
N ILE A 443 -25.28 4.42 8.12
CA ILE A 443 -24.40 3.85 7.11
C ILE A 443 -23.79 2.55 7.66
N TYR A 444 -24.07 1.45 6.98
CA TYR A 444 -23.51 0.15 7.28
C TYR A 444 -22.39 -0.16 6.28
N ILE A 445 -21.23 -0.55 6.79
CA ILE A 445 -20.06 -0.87 5.97
C ILE A 445 -19.77 -2.36 6.09
N CYS A 446 -19.91 -3.08 4.98
CA CYS A 446 -19.44 -4.45 4.86
C CYS A 446 -17.97 -4.43 4.41
N THR A 447 -17.08 -5.02 5.20
CA THR A 447 -15.64 -5.11 4.89
C THR A 447 -15.23 -6.56 4.70
N ALA A 448 -14.65 -6.87 3.55
CA ALA A 448 -14.05 -8.18 3.26
C ALA A 448 -12.53 -8.09 3.44
N THR A 449 -11.99 -8.76 4.46
CA THR A 449 -10.57 -8.69 4.81
C THR A 449 -9.89 -10.04 4.56
N SER A 450 -8.82 -10.07 3.77
CA SER A 450 -8.01 -11.28 3.57
C SER A 450 -7.36 -11.71 4.88
N GLN A 451 -7.32 -13.02 5.13
CA GLN A 451 -6.66 -13.58 6.30
C GLN A 451 -5.13 -13.75 6.09
N GLY A 452 -4.40 -14.08 7.16
CA GLY A 452 -2.98 -14.44 7.08
C GLY A 452 -2.00 -13.28 7.28
N LEU A 453 -0.77 -13.45 6.75
CA LEU A 453 0.34 -12.48 6.92
C LEU A 453 0.08 -11.12 6.25
N PHE A 454 -0.87 -11.06 5.33
CA PHE A 454 -1.24 -9.86 4.60
C PHE A 454 -2.73 -9.58 4.77
N LYS A 455 -3.04 -8.40 5.34
CA LYS A 455 -4.41 -7.89 5.46
C LYS A 455 -4.64 -6.86 4.37
N THR A 456 -5.36 -7.26 3.33
CA THR A 456 -6.01 -6.33 2.41
C THR A 456 -7.51 -6.37 2.65
N SER A 457 -8.17 -5.25 2.40
CA SER A 457 -9.59 -5.11 2.63
C SER A 457 -10.27 -4.39 1.47
N SER A 458 -11.43 -4.90 1.09
CA SER A 458 -12.38 -4.22 0.21
C SER A 458 -13.63 -3.90 1.03
N LEU A 459 -14.28 -2.76 0.77
CA LEU A 459 -15.49 -2.35 1.49
C LEU A 459 -16.64 -2.05 0.55
N MET A 460 -17.86 -2.24 1.03
CA MET A 460 -19.12 -1.87 0.40
C MET A 460 -20.00 -1.14 1.40
N GLN A 461 -20.73 -0.13 0.92
CA GLN A 461 -21.58 0.71 1.73
C GLN A 461 -23.06 0.38 1.48
N LEU A 462 -23.83 0.34 2.56
CA LEU A 462 -25.29 0.27 2.58
C LEU A 462 -25.83 1.44 3.41
N ILE A 463 -26.82 2.16 2.88
CA ILE A 463 -27.59 3.14 3.64
C ILE A 463 -28.88 2.48 4.12
N VAL A 464 -29.11 2.43 5.43
CA VAL A 464 -30.37 1.96 6.01
C VAL A 464 -31.18 3.16 6.49
N THR A 465 -32.42 3.23 6.05
CA THR A 465 -33.38 4.28 6.38
C THR A 465 -34.61 3.65 7.01
N VAL A 466 -34.80 3.90 8.31
CA VAL A 466 -35.97 3.40 9.02
C VAL A 466 -37.13 4.36 8.79
N ALA A 467 -38.20 3.85 8.18
CA ALA A 467 -39.40 4.62 7.96
C ALA A 467 -39.97 5.04 9.32
N LYS A 468 -39.97 6.35 9.58
CA LYS A 468 -40.64 6.92 10.74
C LYS A 468 -42.14 6.69 10.60
N GLU A 469 -42.79 6.30 11.69
CA GLU A 469 -44.25 6.18 11.74
C GLU A 469 -44.88 7.52 11.29
N CYS A 470 -45.69 7.46 10.24
CA CYS A 470 -46.40 8.63 9.71
C CYS A 470 -47.61 8.93 10.59
N GLY A 471 -47.51 9.95 11.44
CA GLY A 471 -48.66 10.46 12.20
C GLY A 471 -49.59 11.31 11.32
N PRO A 472 -50.91 11.34 11.59
CA PRO A 472 -51.81 12.22 10.87
C PRO A 472 -51.47 13.68 11.17
N VAL A 473 -51.17 14.45 10.12
CA VAL A 473 -50.95 15.89 10.23
C VAL A 473 -52.22 16.62 9.83
N GLY A 474 -52.80 17.38 10.77
CA GLY A 474 -53.62 18.57 10.49
C GLY A 474 -54.99 18.41 9.81
N VAL A 475 -55.26 17.27 9.18
CA VAL A 475 -56.58 16.99 8.58
C VAL A 475 -57.54 16.43 9.64
N VAL A 476 -57.03 15.87 10.75
CA VAL A 476 -57.81 15.45 11.94
C VAL A 476 -57.90 16.56 13.00
N ASP A 477 -56.84 17.37 13.13
CA ASP A 477 -56.67 18.32 14.22
C ASP A 477 -56.80 19.76 13.69
N LYS A 478 -57.93 20.40 14.00
CA LYS A 478 -58.26 21.78 13.59
C LYS A 478 -57.23 22.80 14.08
N ASN A 479 -56.44 22.48 15.10
CA ASN A 479 -55.43 23.39 15.65
C ASN A 479 -54.11 23.34 14.89
N LYS A 480 -53.83 22.25 14.14
CA LYS A 480 -52.57 22.09 13.38
C LYS A 480 -52.64 22.70 11.98
N ILE A 481 -53.77 22.57 11.29
CA ILE A 481 -54.04 23.28 10.04
C ILE A 481 -55.30 24.11 10.29
N PRO A 482 -55.26 25.45 10.35
CA PRO A 482 -56.45 26.26 10.63
C PRO A 482 -57.42 26.30 9.44
N ASP A 483 -58.69 26.64 9.64
CA ASP A 483 -59.70 26.66 8.57
C ASP A 483 -59.31 27.60 7.41
N ALA A 484 -58.60 28.69 7.70
CA ALA A 484 -58.07 29.62 6.69
C ALA A 484 -56.98 29.02 5.78
N ALA A 485 -56.36 27.92 6.20
CA ALA A 485 -55.33 27.20 5.45
C ALA A 485 -55.92 26.20 4.45
N LEU A 486 -57.24 25.96 4.46
CA LEU A 486 -57.93 25.16 3.45
C LEU A 486 -58.72 26.05 2.49
N LYS A 487 -58.37 26.00 1.21
CA LYS A 487 -59.02 26.74 0.13
C LYS A 487 -59.40 25.81 -1.01
N ALA A 488 -60.40 26.16 -1.80
CA ALA A 488 -60.75 25.41 -3.00
C ALA A 488 -61.16 26.35 -4.14
N SER A 489 -61.06 25.87 -5.38
CA SER A 489 -61.58 26.56 -6.56
C SER A 489 -63.09 26.74 -6.50
N THR A 490 -63.80 25.69 -6.09
CA THR A 490 -65.25 25.63 -6.02
C THR A 490 -65.68 24.73 -4.87
N PHE A 491 -66.96 24.82 -4.52
CA PHE A 491 -67.62 23.85 -3.65
C PHE A 491 -69.10 23.74 -4.03
N PHE A 492 -69.68 22.55 -3.87
CA PHE A 492 -71.05 22.25 -4.32
C PHE A 492 -72.11 23.10 -3.61
N SER A 493 -72.04 23.18 -2.27
CA SER A 493 -72.91 24.00 -1.44
C SER A 493 -72.19 24.44 -0.15
N THR A 494 -72.83 25.31 0.63
CA THR A 494 -72.32 25.74 1.94
C THR A 494 -72.03 24.59 2.90
N ASP A 495 -72.63 23.42 2.68
CA ASP A 495 -72.42 22.21 3.49
C ASP A 495 -71.16 21.42 3.11
N TYR A 496 -70.49 21.81 2.01
CA TYR A 496 -69.29 21.17 1.45
C TYR A 496 -68.10 22.12 1.31
N HIS A 497 -68.01 23.12 2.18
CA HIS A 497 -66.94 24.12 2.13
C HIS A 497 -65.54 23.48 2.31
N PRO A 498 -64.45 24.01 1.68
CA PRO A 498 -63.09 23.44 1.76
C PRO A 498 -62.55 23.14 3.17
N TYR A 499 -62.86 23.97 4.17
CA TYR A 499 -62.44 23.73 5.56
C TYR A 499 -63.14 22.53 6.21
N TYR A 500 -64.19 21.98 5.58
CA TYR A 500 -64.78 20.70 5.96
C TYR A 500 -64.06 19.49 5.34
N GLY A 501 -63.08 19.70 4.44
CA GLY A 501 -62.23 18.66 3.84
C GLY A 501 -61.24 18.03 4.84
N ARG A 502 -61.72 17.70 6.03
CA ARG A 502 -60.98 17.21 7.20
C ARG A 502 -61.49 15.82 7.61
N LEU A 503 -60.62 15.03 8.21
CA LEU A 503 -60.93 13.71 8.76
C LEU A 503 -61.65 13.91 10.10
N ASN A 504 -62.75 13.18 10.32
CA ASN A 504 -63.66 13.35 11.46
C ASN A 504 -64.30 14.74 11.59
N GLU A 505 -64.44 15.50 10.50
CA GLU A 505 -65.22 16.73 10.53
C GLU A 505 -66.71 16.44 10.70
N THR A 506 -67.33 17.13 11.65
CA THR A 506 -68.75 16.99 11.99
C THR A 506 -69.60 18.17 11.51
N ARG A 507 -68.97 19.23 11.00
CA ARG A 507 -69.65 20.39 10.40
C ARG A 507 -70.03 20.10 8.94
N GLY A 508 -71.18 20.61 8.50
CA GLY A 508 -71.73 20.33 7.16
C GLY A 508 -72.07 18.85 6.95
N TYR A 509 -71.86 18.34 5.72
CA TYR A 509 -71.98 16.91 5.40
C TYR A 509 -70.66 16.12 5.61
N GLY A 510 -69.70 16.69 6.35
CA GLY A 510 -68.47 16.01 6.77
C GLY A 510 -67.40 15.86 5.67
N GLY A 511 -67.34 16.80 4.73
CA GLY A 511 -66.34 16.78 3.66
C GLY A 511 -66.40 18.00 2.73
N TRP A 512 -65.42 18.08 1.82
CA TRP A 512 -65.45 19.02 0.69
C TRP A 512 -65.91 18.29 -0.59
N CYS A 513 -66.74 18.95 -1.38
CA CYS A 513 -67.21 18.46 -2.67
C CYS A 513 -67.04 19.56 -3.72
N ALA A 514 -66.38 19.24 -4.84
CA ALA A 514 -66.26 20.15 -5.97
C ALA A 514 -67.64 20.46 -6.58
N LYS A 515 -67.80 21.65 -7.15
CA LYS A 515 -69.08 22.06 -7.78
C LYS A 515 -69.27 21.39 -9.14
N THR A 516 -68.20 21.12 -9.88
CA THR A 516 -68.27 20.54 -11.21
C THR A 516 -68.12 19.02 -11.16
N LYS A 517 -68.80 18.32 -12.08
CA LYS A 517 -68.80 16.84 -12.13
C LYS A 517 -67.83 16.26 -13.17
N PHE A 518 -67.41 17.05 -14.15
CA PHE A 518 -66.66 16.59 -15.33
C PHE A 518 -65.38 17.41 -15.59
N ASP A 519 -65.18 18.51 -14.88
CA ASP A 519 -64.01 19.36 -15.06
C ASP A 519 -62.91 18.97 -14.05
N ARG A 520 -61.73 18.63 -14.58
CA ARG A 520 -60.55 18.26 -13.78
C ARG A 520 -59.72 19.48 -13.34
N THR A 521 -60.27 20.67 -13.47
CA THR A 521 -59.63 21.92 -13.02
C THR A 521 -59.94 22.27 -11.56
N ASP A 522 -60.92 21.59 -10.95
CA ASP A 522 -61.24 21.81 -9.55
C ASP A 522 -60.10 21.38 -8.63
N TYR A 523 -59.81 22.21 -7.63
CA TYR A 523 -58.71 21.97 -6.72
C TYR A 523 -59.07 22.22 -5.26
N LEU A 524 -58.39 21.48 -4.38
CA LEU A 524 -58.28 21.74 -2.95
C LEU A 524 -56.83 22.13 -2.64
N GLN A 525 -56.67 23.21 -1.90
CA GLN A 525 -55.42 23.79 -1.46
C GLN A 525 -55.31 23.66 0.05
N VAL A 526 -54.20 23.08 0.51
CA VAL A 526 -53.88 22.93 1.93
C VAL A 526 -52.54 23.56 2.22
N ASP A 527 -52.54 24.64 3.00
CA ASP A 527 -51.32 25.24 3.55
C ASP A 527 -50.92 24.50 4.83
N MET A 528 -49.74 23.89 4.78
CA MET A 528 -49.21 23.05 5.87
C MET A 528 -48.49 23.87 6.94
N GLY A 529 -48.19 25.16 6.68
CA GLY A 529 -47.53 26.09 7.62
C GLY A 529 -46.11 25.71 8.06
N ALA A 530 -45.61 24.54 7.67
CA ALA A 530 -44.29 24.03 7.99
C ALA A 530 -43.82 23.02 6.92
N VAL A 531 -42.50 22.85 6.79
CA VAL A 531 -41.91 21.84 5.92
C VAL A 531 -42.10 20.46 6.54
N LEU A 532 -42.89 19.61 5.88
CA LEU A 532 -43.23 18.26 6.36
C LEU A 532 -43.03 17.22 5.25
N SER A 533 -42.59 16.03 5.63
CA SER A 533 -42.59 14.86 4.74
C SER A 533 -43.98 14.23 4.73
N LEU A 534 -44.70 14.41 3.63
CA LEU A 534 -46.05 13.88 3.46
C LEU A 534 -45.98 12.41 3.02
N CYS A 535 -46.36 11.49 3.89
CA CYS A 535 -46.31 10.05 3.57
C CYS A 535 -47.45 9.63 2.64
N ALA A 536 -48.64 10.16 2.87
CA ALA A 536 -49.83 9.93 2.06
C ALA A 536 -50.83 11.07 2.33
N VAL A 537 -51.61 11.43 1.32
CA VAL A 537 -52.92 12.05 1.52
C VAL A 537 -53.92 11.01 1.10
N ALA A 538 -55.00 10.85 1.83
CA ALA A 538 -56.13 10.19 1.21
C ALA A 538 -57.32 11.14 1.09
N THR A 539 -58.41 10.65 0.53
CA THR A 539 -59.69 11.37 0.56
C THR A 539 -60.82 10.48 1.01
N GLN A 540 -61.94 11.06 1.44
CA GLN A 540 -63.15 10.31 1.78
C GLN A 540 -64.36 10.92 1.06
N GLY A 541 -65.33 10.08 0.66
CA GLY A 541 -66.60 10.53 0.09
C GLY A 541 -67.63 10.98 1.14
N ALA A 542 -68.66 11.71 0.72
CA ALA A 542 -69.73 12.23 1.57
C ALA A 542 -70.71 11.13 2.02
N ARG A 543 -71.33 11.26 3.20
CA ARG A 543 -72.33 10.31 3.73
C ARG A 543 -73.76 10.52 3.19
N SER A 544 -73.98 11.48 2.29
CA SER A 544 -75.32 11.90 1.87
C SER A 544 -75.91 11.09 0.71
N TYR A 545 -77.23 10.98 0.70
CA TYR A 545 -78.06 10.16 -0.20
C TYR A 545 -78.18 10.69 -1.65
N SER A 546 -77.55 11.82 -2.01
CA SER A 546 -77.87 12.58 -3.22
C SER A 546 -76.87 12.49 -4.39
N GLY A 547 -75.97 11.50 -4.42
CA GLY A 547 -75.10 11.31 -5.61
C GLY A 547 -74.08 12.44 -5.84
N GLU A 548 -73.79 13.22 -4.80
CA GLU A 548 -72.83 14.32 -4.77
C GLU A 548 -71.45 13.81 -4.36
N TRP A 549 -70.58 13.53 -5.34
CA TRP A 549 -69.23 13.02 -5.09
C TRP A 549 -68.22 13.75 -5.96
N THR A 550 -67.07 14.10 -5.39
CA THR A 550 -65.92 14.57 -6.17
C THR A 550 -65.29 13.37 -6.88
N ALA A 551 -65.46 13.28 -8.20
CA ALA A 551 -64.89 12.20 -9.01
C ALA A 551 -63.43 12.43 -9.41
N SER A 552 -63.01 13.70 -9.45
CA SER A 552 -61.62 14.10 -9.70
C SER A 552 -61.35 15.49 -9.12
N TYR A 553 -60.18 15.69 -8.54
CA TYR A 553 -59.72 16.98 -8.02
C TYR A 553 -58.19 17.00 -7.97
N LYS A 554 -57.59 18.18 -8.13
CA LYS A 554 -56.16 18.36 -7.85
C LYS A 554 -55.95 18.75 -6.40
N LEU A 555 -55.00 18.10 -5.74
CA LEU A 555 -54.53 18.55 -4.43
C LEU A 555 -53.27 19.38 -4.60
N HIS A 556 -53.31 20.61 -4.10
CA HIS A 556 -52.14 21.48 -4.01
C HIS A 556 -51.75 21.70 -2.56
N ILE A 557 -50.45 21.68 -2.31
CA ILE A 557 -49.87 21.88 -0.99
C ILE A 557 -48.92 23.07 -1.02
N SER A 558 -48.85 23.79 0.10
CA SER A 558 -47.94 24.92 0.31
C SER A 558 -47.32 24.84 1.70
N THR A 559 -46.13 25.42 1.87
CA THR A 559 -45.48 25.59 3.18
C THR A 559 -45.43 27.05 3.62
N ASP A 560 -45.83 27.99 2.75
CA ASP A 560 -45.75 29.44 2.94
C ASP A 560 -47.06 30.16 2.60
N GLY A 561 -48.11 29.43 2.22
CA GLY A 561 -49.40 29.95 1.75
C GLY A 561 -49.36 30.69 0.39
N VAL A 562 -48.18 30.81 -0.23
CA VAL A 562 -47.92 31.62 -1.44
C VAL A 562 -47.53 30.73 -2.61
N THR A 563 -46.60 29.79 -2.41
CA THR A 563 -46.10 28.87 -3.42
C THR A 563 -46.82 27.53 -3.29
N TRP A 564 -47.42 27.09 -4.40
CA TRP A 564 -48.27 25.89 -4.42
C TRP A 564 -47.67 24.83 -5.33
N THR A 565 -47.56 23.61 -4.81
CA THR A 565 -47.08 22.45 -5.55
C THR A 565 -48.18 21.42 -5.65
N THR A 566 -48.41 20.85 -6.84
CA THR A 566 -49.33 19.71 -7.00
C THR A 566 -48.79 18.52 -6.20
N TYR A 567 -49.62 17.98 -5.32
CA TYR A 567 -49.30 16.76 -4.61
C TYR A 567 -49.23 15.58 -5.59
N LYS A 568 -48.14 14.83 -5.49
CA LYS A 568 -47.91 13.62 -6.28
C LYS A 568 -47.76 12.43 -5.34
N GLU A 569 -48.58 11.42 -5.54
CA GLU A 569 -48.47 10.14 -4.85
C GLU A 569 -47.75 9.17 -5.78
N SER A 570 -46.60 8.62 -5.35
CA SER A 570 -45.76 7.77 -6.20
C SER A 570 -45.38 8.41 -7.56
N ASN A 571 -45.04 9.71 -7.55
CA ASN A 571 -44.73 10.54 -8.74
C ASN A 571 -45.89 10.75 -9.73
N VAL A 572 -47.10 10.27 -9.42
CA VAL A 572 -48.30 10.51 -10.21
C VAL A 572 -49.09 11.65 -9.56
N GLU A 573 -49.53 12.62 -10.35
CA GLU A 573 -50.44 13.67 -9.84
C GLU A 573 -51.71 13.02 -9.31
N LYS A 574 -52.08 13.38 -8.09
CA LYS A 574 -53.35 12.94 -7.52
C LYS A 574 -54.47 13.76 -8.18
N VAL A 575 -55.25 13.10 -9.03
CA VAL A 575 -56.36 13.65 -9.83
C VAL A 575 -57.63 12.89 -9.53
#